data_AF-A0A699XS18-F1
#
_entry.id   AF-A0A699XS18-F1
#
_cell.length_a   1.000
_cell.length_b   1.000
_cell.length_c   1.000
_cell.angle_alpha   90.00
_cell.angle_beta   90.00
_cell.angle_gamma   90.00
#
_symmetry.space_group_name_H-M   'P 1'
#
loop_
_entity.id
_entity.type
_entity.pdbx_description
1 polymer ?
#
loop_
_entity_poly.entity_id
_entity_poly.type
_entity_poly.pdbx_seq_one_letter_code
_entity_poly.pdbx_strand_id
1 'polypeptide(L)' 'LFHQGKFGFENWPDFDAALWQQVRQEAEKQRIEEPQAYLAGSDLDPRVLDQAAANIEAAGLDECIRLSVRDVRDAQPPK' A
#
# COMPACT_ATOMS: atom_id res chain seq x y z
N LEU A 1 2.25 0.18 -1.23
CA LEU A 1 2.39 0.76 -2.59
C LEU A 1 3.68 1.57 -2.64
N PHE A 2 4.82 0.89 -2.83
CA PHE A 2 6.11 1.53 -3.05
C PHE A 2 6.61 1.06 -4.39
N HIS A 3 7.02 1.99 -5.26
CA HIS A 3 7.70 1.63 -6.48
C HIS A 3 8.97 0.85 -6.13
N GLN A 4 8.98 -0.45 -6.36
CA GLN A 4 10.14 -1.31 -6.10
C GLN A 4 11.18 -1.26 -7.24
N GLY A 5 10.89 -0.51 -8.30
CA GLY A 5 11.80 -0.30 -9.42
C GLY A 5 12.66 0.95 -9.28
N LYS A 6 13.44 1.22 -10.33
CA LYS A 6 14.12 2.51 -10.52
C LYS A 6 13.15 3.52 -11.13
N PHE A 7 13.27 4.77 -10.74
CA PHE A 7 12.59 5.86 -11.41
C PHE A 7 13.33 6.27 -12.68
N GLY A 8 12.61 6.82 -13.66
CA GLY A 8 13.22 7.25 -14.94
C GLY A 8 14.30 8.33 -14.77
N PHE A 9 14.17 9.20 -13.76
CA PHE A 9 15.14 10.25 -13.45
C PHE A 9 16.49 9.69 -12.97
N GLU A 10 16.55 8.45 -12.48
CA GLU A 10 17.80 7.81 -12.03
C GLU A 10 18.78 7.54 -13.19
N ASN A 11 18.34 7.74 -14.45
CA ASN A 11 19.17 7.58 -15.64
C ASN A 11 19.65 8.91 -16.24
N TRP A 12 19.36 10.06 -15.61
CA TRP A 12 19.79 11.35 -16.14
C TRP A 12 21.29 11.59 -15.92
N PRO A 13 21.98 12.33 -16.82
CA PRO A 13 23.41 12.57 -16.70
C PRO A 13 23.84 13.29 -15.41
N ASP A 14 22.94 14.09 -14.84
CA ASP A 14 23.12 14.87 -13.62
C ASP A 14 22.45 14.24 -12.39
N PHE A 15 22.05 12.96 -12.47
CA PHE A 15 21.45 12.26 -11.36
C PHE A 15 22.40 12.17 -10.16
N ASP A 16 21.95 12.70 -9.01
CA ASP A 16 22.67 12.62 -7.74
C ASP A 16 22.18 11.43 -6.91
N ALA A 17 22.95 10.33 -6.97
CA ALA A 17 22.66 9.12 -6.22
C ALA A 17 22.73 9.30 -4.70
N ALA A 18 23.60 10.19 -4.21
CA ALA A 18 23.75 10.44 -2.77
C ALA A 18 22.53 11.20 -2.23
N LEU A 19 22.09 12.24 -2.94
CA LEU A 19 20.86 12.95 -2.63
C LEU A 19 19.65 12.01 -2.67
N TRP A 20 19.56 11.13 -3.68
CA TRP A 20 18.47 10.17 -3.77
C TRP A 20 18.44 9.20 -2.59
N GLN A 21 19.60 8.68 -2.18
CA GLN A 21 19.68 7.84 -0.98
C GLN A 21 19.24 8.57 0.28
N GLN A 22 19.62 9.85 0.44
CA GLN A 22 19.18 10.66 1.57
C GLN A 22 17.66 10.81 1.61
N VAL A 23 17.03 11.15 0.48
CA VAL A 23 15.57 11.28 0.37
C VAL A 23 14.87 9.96 0.72
N ARG A 24 15.39 8.82 0.25
CA ARG A 24 14.82 7.50 0.57
C ARG A 24 14.93 7.17 2.05
N GLN A 25 16.08 7.45 2.67
CA GLN A 25 16.29 7.20 4.10
C GLN A 25 15.41 8.09 4.97
N GLU A 26 15.25 9.36 4.59
CA GLU A 26 14.34 10.30 5.27
C GLU A 26 12.90 9.79 5.22
N ALA A 27 12.43 9.36 4.04
CA ALA A 27 11.08 8.82 3.88
C ALA A 27 10.85 7.54 4.71
N GLU A 28 11.84 6.64 4.76
CA GLU A 28 11.74 5.42 5.57
C GLU A 28 11.66 5.74 7.07
N LYS A 29 12.43 6.72 7.55
CA LYS A 29 12.39 7.15 8.96
C LYS A 29 11.06 7.81 9.36
N GLN A 30 10.38 8.44 8.41
CA GLN A 30 9.06 9.06 8.64
C GLN A 30 7.91 8.06 8.51
N ARG A 31 8.19 6.80 8.16
CA ARG A 31 7.18 5.75 8.06
C ARG A 31 6.60 5.44 9.45
N ILE A 32 5.28 5.39 9.53
CA ILE A 32 4.58 4.92 10.72
C ILE A 32 4.57 3.38 10.66
N GLU A 33 5.24 2.73 11.59
CA GLU A 33 5.33 1.26 11.61
C GLU A 33 4.10 0.59 12.22
N GLU A 34 3.50 1.22 13.24
CA GLU A 34 2.33 0.66 13.90
C GLU A 34 1.03 1.17 13.26
N PRO A 35 0.16 0.28 12.75
CA PRO A 35 -1.13 0.67 12.20
C PRO A 35 -1.99 1.27 13.30
N GLN A 36 -2.39 2.53 13.14
CA GLN A 36 -3.24 3.22 14.12
C GLN A 36 -4.70 2.75 14.06
N ALA A 37 -5.08 2.07 12.98
CA ALA A 37 -6.37 1.46 12.75
C ALA A 37 -6.25 0.41 11.64
N TYR A 38 -7.26 -0.45 11.54
CA TYR A 38 -7.43 -1.31 10.38
C TYR A 38 -8.36 -0.65 9.35
N LEU A 39 -8.15 -0.95 8.08
CA LEU A 39 -9.06 -0.58 7.00
C LEU A 39 -9.95 -1.78 6.68
N ALA A 40 -11.23 -1.53 6.40
CA ALA A 40 -12.17 -2.56 5.97
C ALA A 40 -12.70 -2.23 4.58
N GLY A 41 -12.73 -3.23 3.70
CA GLY A 41 -13.27 -3.13 2.35
C GLY A 41 -14.24 -4.28 2.06
N SER A 42 -15.21 -4.03 1.19
CA SER A 42 -16.11 -5.07 0.71
C SER A 42 -16.57 -4.82 -0.71
N ASP A 43 -16.79 -5.89 -1.45
CA ASP A 43 -17.37 -5.89 -2.79
C ASP A 43 -18.33 -7.09 -2.95
N LEU A 44 -19.24 -7.02 -3.92
CA LEU A 44 -20.12 -8.12 -4.28
C LEU A 44 -19.41 -9.18 -5.13
N ASP A 45 -18.42 -8.77 -5.94
CA ASP A 45 -17.70 -9.68 -6.82
C ASP A 45 -16.47 -10.27 -6.11
N PRO A 46 -16.45 -11.58 -5.81
CA PRO A 46 -15.30 -12.21 -5.16
C PRO A 46 -14.01 -12.08 -5.99
N ARG A 47 -14.10 -11.99 -7.32
CA ARG A 47 -12.91 -11.88 -8.20
C ARG A 47 -12.19 -10.54 -8.01
N VAL A 48 -12.93 -9.48 -7.71
CA VAL A 48 -12.36 -8.16 -7.40
C VAL A 48 -11.64 -8.21 -6.06
N LEU A 49 -12.20 -8.94 -5.09
CA LEU A 49 -11.56 -9.13 -3.78
C LEU A 49 -10.31 -10.00 -3.86
N ASP A 50 -10.28 -11.02 -4.72
CA ASP A 50 -9.06 -11.82 -4.97
C ASP A 50 -7.94 -10.92 -5.51
N GLN A 51 -8.26 -10.05 -6.48
CA GLN A 51 -7.29 -9.10 -7.02
C GLN A 51 -6.85 -8.07 -5.98
N ALA A 52 -7.78 -7.59 -5.15
CA ALA A 52 -7.48 -6.66 -4.07
C ALA A 52 -6.61 -7.31 -3.00
N ALA A 53 -6.85 -8.57 -2.64
CA ALA A 53 -6.03 -9.33 -1.70
C ALA A 53 -4.59 -9.47 -2.22
N ALA A 54 -4.41 -9.84 -3.49
CA ALA A 54 -3.08 -9.91 -4.11
C ALA A 54 -2.35 -8.54 -4.10
N ASN A 55 -3.09 -7.43 -4.30
CA ASN A 55 -2.51 -6.09 -4.23
C ASN A 55 -2.13 -5.67 -2.82
N ILE A 56 -2.91 -6.08 -1.81
CA ILE A 56 -2.65 -5.82 -0.39
C ILE A 56 -1.39 -6.57 0.05
N GLU A 57 -1.25 -7.83 -0.36
CA GLU A 57 -0.07 -8.65 -0.10
C GLU A 57 1.18 -8.09 -0.78
N ALA A 58 1.09 -7.74 -2.05
CA ALA A 58 2.19 -7.08 -2.76
C ALA A 58 2.57 -5.72 -2.14
N ALA A 59 1.65 -5.08 -1.40
CA ALA A 59 1.90 -3.85 -0.67
C ALA A 59 2.38 -4.07 0.77
N GLY A 60 2.38 -5.30 1.29
CA GLY A 60 2.72 -5.64 2.67
C GLY A 60 1.73 -5.08 3.70
N LEU A 61 0.44 -5.06 3.37
CA LEU A 61 -0.62 -4.43 4.18
C LEU A 61 -1.64 -5.44 4.74
N ASP A 62 -1.29 -6.74 4.72
CA ASP A 62 -2.17 -7.87 5.08
C ASP A 62 -2.68 -7.79 6.52
N GLU A 63 -1.84 -7.29 7.41
CA GLU A 63 -2.17 -7.13 8.83
C GLU A 63 -3.11 -5.95 9.09
N CYS A 64 -3.21 -5.01 8.14
CA CYS A 64 -3.91 -3.74 8.30
C CYS A 64 -5.25 -3.69 7.57
N ILE A 65 -5.44 -4.48 6.51
CA ILE A 65 -6.60 -4.37 5.62
C ILE A 65 -7.41 -5.66 5.63
N ARG A 66 -8.71 -5.55 5.90
CA ARG A 66 -9.66 -6.67 5.93
C ARG A 66 -10.65 -6.56 4.79
N LEU A 67 -10.76 -7.62 3.99
CA LEU A 67 -11.71 -7.73 2.89
C LEU A 67 -12.85 -8.70 3.22
N SER A 68 -14.02 -8.45 2.66
CA SER A 68 -15.18 -9.35 2.78
C SER A 68 -16.08 -9.25 1.56
N VAL A 69 -16.63 -10.39 1.10
CA VAL A 69 -17.69 -10.38 0.07
C VAL A 69 -18.97 -9.91 0.73
N ARG A 70 -19.41 -8.69 0.41
CA ARG A 70 -20.60 -8.07 1.02
C ARG A 70 -21.08 -6.90 0.18
N ASP A 71 -22.40 -6.74 0.11
CA ASP A 71 -23.03 -5.53 -0.43
C ASP A 71 -22.74 -4.31 0.46
N VAL A 72 -22.47 -3.17 -0.16
CA VAL A 72 -22.27 -1.90 0.57
C VAL A 72 -23.48 -1.51 1.41
N ARG A 73 -24.69 -1.91 0.99
CA ARG A 73 -25.95 -1.63 1.71
C ARG A 73 -26.02 -2.36 3.05
N ASP A 74 -25.34 -3.50 3.16
CA ASP A 74 -25.27 -4.31 4.38
C ASP A 74 -24.04 -3.95 5.23
N ALA A 75 -23.27 -2.93 4.81
CA ALA A 75 -22.08 -2.52 5.53
C ALA A 75 -22.43 -1.90 6.88
N GLN A 76 -21.84 -2.46 7.92
CA GLN A 76 -21.86 -1.89 9.27
C GLN A 76 -20.47 -1.32 9.58
N PRO A 77 -20.40 -0.22 10.36
CA PRO A 77 -19.12 0.29 10.81
C PRO A 77 -18.36 -0.80 11.57
N PRO A 78 -17.04 -0.87 11.40
CA PRO A 78 -16.20 -1.77 12.18
C PRO A 78 -16.39 -1.49 13.68
N LYS A 79 -16.37 -2.55 14.50
CA LYS A 79 -16.36 -2.41 15.97
C LYS A 79 -15.02 -1.86 16.46
#